data_AF-A0A5N5CTR6-F1
#
_entry.id   AF-A0A5N5CTR6-F1
#
_cell.length_a   1.000
_cell.length_b   1.000
_cell.length_c   1.000
_cell.angle_alpha   90.00
_cell.angle_beta   90.00
_cell.angle_gamma   90.00
#
_symmetry.space_group_name_H-M   'P 1'
#
loop_
_entity.id
_entity.type
_entity.pdbx_description
1 polymer ?
#
loop_
_entity_poly.entity_id
_entity_poly.type
_entity_poly.pdbx_seq_one_letter_code
_entity_poly.pdbx_strand_id
1 'polypeptide(L)'
;GYYHATTQETTQLELAQAVGRILYEKGLIKEKEPKQVPLERVDGMMRSYGLPLLGRYLFASNSRSVATRAKDVLGWVPKAPSIWDVLEQDVADAVEALGSK
;
A
#
# COMPACT_ATOMS: atom_id res chain seq x y z
N GLY A 1 -13.03 -12.09 13.82
CA GLY A 1 -11.98 -12.03 12.76
C GLY A 1 -11.98 -10.64 12.17
N TYR A 2 -10.82 -10.00 12.07
CA TYR A 2 -10.70 -8.60 11.63
C TYR A 2 -11.04 -8.34 10.15
N TYR A 3 -11.42 -9.37 9.39
CA TYR A 3 -11.51 -9.33 7.92
C TYR A 3 -12.89 -9.72 7.36
N HIS A 4 -13.97 -9.66 8.16
CA HIS A 4 -15.28 -10.12 7.67
C HIS A 4 -15.95 -9.19 6.65
N ALA A 5 -15.52 -7.93 6.55
CA ALA A 5 -16.12 -6.94 5.64
C ALA A 5 -15.10 -6.30 4.69
N THR A 6 -13.90 -6.89 4.52
CA THR A 6 -13.00 -6.44 3.43
C THR A 6 -13.72 -6.70 2.11
N THR A 7 -13.78 -5.67 1.28
CA THR A 7 -14.44 -5.73 -0.03
C THR A 7 -13.49 -5.41 -1.17
N GLN A 8 -12.24 -5.08 -0.85
CA GLN A 8 -11.25 -4.59 -1.79
C GLN A 8 -9.92 -5.20 -1.42
N GLU A 9 -9.31 -5.87 -2.40
CA GLU A 9 -8.00 -6.48 -2.27
C GLU A 9 -7.07 -5.78 -3.25
N THR A 10 -5.88 -5.42 -2.78
CA THR A 10 -4.85 -4.76 -3.58
C THR A 10 -3.49 -5.17 -3.05
N THR A 11 -2.56 -5.47 -3.95
CA THR A 11 -1.17 -5.66 -3.56
C THR A 11 -0.53 -4.31 -3.27
N GLN A 12 0.43 -4.31 -2.34
CA GLN A 12 1.31 -3.15 -2.15
C GLN A 12 2.07 -2.78 -3.44
N LEU A 13 2.35 -3.77 -4.31
CA LEU A 13 3.00 -3.53 -5.60
C LEU A 13 2.10 -2.76 -6.58
N GLU A 14 0.85 -3.18 -6.77
CA GLU A 14 -0.13 -2.49 -7.62
C GLU A 14 -0.35 -1.06 -7.13
N LEU A 15 -0.47 -0.88 -5.80
CA LEU A 15 -0.60 0.44 -5.20
C LEU A 15 0.64 1.30 -5.48
N ALA A 16 1.84 0.75 -5.27
CA ALA A 16 3.09 1.47 -5.53
C ALA A 16 3.26 1.88 -6.99
N GLN A 17 2.85 1.02 -7.94
CA GLN A 17 2.85 1.34 -9.38
C GLN A 17 1.87 2.46 -9.71
N ALA A 18 0.66 2.42 -9.14
CA ALA A 18 -0.35 3.45 -9.35
C ALA A 18 0.08 4.81 -8.79
N VAL A 19 0.61 4.84 -7.56
CA VAL A 19 1.17 6.05 -6.94
C VAL A 19 2.34 6.59 -7.77
N GLY A 20 3.27 5.72 -8.19
CA GLY A 20 4.41 6.11 -9.02
C GLY A 20 3.99 6.75 -10.35
N ARG A 21 2.95 6.22 -11.00
CA ARG A 21 2.35 6.82 -12.20
C ARG A 21 1.81 8.22 -11.91
N ILE A 22 0.99 8.38 -10.87
CA ILE A 22 0.36 9.67 -10.50
C ILE A 22 1.44 10.73 -10.23
N LEU A 23 2.46 10.38 -9.44
CA LEU A 23 3.55 11.31 -9.11
C LEU A 23 4.39 11.69 -10.33
N TYR A 24 4.62 10.76 -11.26
CA TYR A 24 5.33 11.01 -12.52
C TYR A 24 4.54 11.95 -13.44
N GLU A 25 3.22 11.71 -13.59
CA GLU A 25 2.33 12.56 -14.39
C GLU A 25 2.25 13.99 -13.84
N LYS A 26 2.33 14.16 -12.52
CA LYS A 26 2.42 15.47 -11.85
C LYS A 26 3.84 16.08 -11.89
N GLY A 27 4.82 15.41 -12.50
CA GLY A 27 6.20 15.90 -12.62
C GLY A 27 6.99 15.92 -11.31
N LEU A 28 6.52 15.22 -10.27
CA LEU A 28 7.13 15.22 -8.93
C LEU A 28 8.27 14.21 -8.79
N ILE A 29 8.28 13.17 -9.63
CA ILE A 29 9.35 12.17 -9.71
C ILE A 29 9.76 11.91 -11.16
N LYS A 30 10.99 11.44 -11.36
CA LYS A 30 11.57 11.20 -12.69
C LYS A 30 11.24 9.83 -13.28
N GLU A 31 10.82 8.88 -12.45
CA GLU A 31 10.59 7.50 -12.84
C GLU A 31 9.28 7.02 -12.21
N LYS A 32 8.39 6.44 -13.01
CA LYS A 32 7.07 5.97 -12.57
C LYS A 32 7.07 4.57 -11.95
N GLU A 33 8.09 3.77 -12.24
CA GLU A 33 8.13 2.36 -11.85
C GLU A 33 8.80 2.19 -10.47
N PRO A 34 8.22 1.37 -9.56
CA PRO A 34 8.87 1.03 -8.30
C PRO A 34 10.21 0.33 -8.52
N LYS A 35 11.19 0.64 -7.67
CA LYS A 35 12.52 0.02 -7.71
C LYS A 35 12.62 -1.13 -6.73
N GLN A 36 13.23 -2.22 -7.17
CA GLN A 36 13.62 -3.29 -6.27
C GLN A 36 14.77 -2.82 -5.37
N VAL A 37 14.66 -3.11 -4.07
CA VAL A 37 15.71 -2.80 -3.09
C VAL A 37 16.48 -4.07 -2.72
N PRO A 38 17.81 -3.99 -2.55
CA PRO A 38 18.60 -5.11 -2.04
C PRO A 38 18.15 -5.50 -0.63
N LEU A 39 18.19 -6.79 -0.31
CA LEU A 39 17.74 -7.29 1.00
C LEU A 39 18.60 -6.76 2.14
N GLU A 40 19.88 -6.51 1.90
CA GLU A 40 20.83 -5.96 2.87
C GLU A 40 20.37 -4.57 3.34
N ARG A 41 19.76 -3.79 2.42
CA ARG A 41 19.17 -2.49 2.74
C ARG A 41 17.93 -2.66 3.62
N VAL A 42 17.07 -3.62 3.30
CA VAL A 42 15.86 -3.92 4.08
C VAL A 42 16.21 -4.39 5.49
N ASP A 43 17.23 -5.25 5.63
CA ASP A 43 17.73 -5.71 6.92
C ASP A 43 18.30 -4.58 7.78
N GLY A 44 18.80 -3.52 7.12
CA GLY A 44 19.32 -2.32 7.78
C GLY A 44 18.25 -1.43 8.41
N MET A 45 17.02 -1.44 7.90
CA MET A 45 15.98 -0.44 8.24
C MET A 45 15.57 -0.44 9.71
N MET A 46 15.63 -1.60 10.39
CA MET A 46 15.17 -1.77 11.77
C MET A 46 16.26 -2.25 12.74
N ARG A 47 17.55 -2.00 12.41
CA ARG A 47 18.68 -2.44 13.25
C ARG A 47 18.64 -1.89 14.68
N SER A 48 18.09 -0.69 14.89
CA SER A 48 17.99 -0.05 16.20
C SER A 48 17.17 -0.85 17.21
N TYR A 49 16.30 -1.76 16.76
CA TYR A 49 15.50 -2.62 17.61
C TYR A 49 16.26 -3.84 18.14
N GLY A 50 17.52 -4.06 17.73
CA GLY A 50 18.37 -5.14 18.24
C GLY A 50 17.96 -6.56 17.84
N LEU A 51 16.91 -6.70 17.02
CA LEU A 51 16.40 -7.99 16.53
C LEU A 51 16.91 -8.26 15.10
N PRO A 52 17.67 -9.35 14.88
CA PRO A 52 18.15 -9.71 13.55
C PRO A 52 16.99 -9.88 12.56
N LEU A 53 17.16 -9.36 11.34
CA LEU A 53 16.22 -9.49 10.22
C LEU A 53 14.80 -8.95 10.49
N LEU A 54 14.57 -8.17 11.56
CA LEU A 54 13.24 -7.61 11.86
C LEU A 54 12.70 -6.76 10.70
N GLY A 55 13.56 -5.95 10.07
CA GLY A 55 13.17 -5.14 8.91
C GLY A 55 12.62 -5.99 7.77
N ARG A 56 13.28 -7.12 7.47
CA ARG A 56 12.83 -8.07 6.45
C ARG A 56 11.55 -8.77 6.85
N TYR A 57 11.44 -9.21 8.10
CA TYR A 57 10.22 -9.82 8.62
C TYR A 57 9.02 -8.89 8.43
N LEU A 58 9.13 -7.63 8.86
CA LEU A 58 8.05 -6.65 8.72
C LEU A 58 7.74 -6.31 7.26
N PHE A 59 8.77 -6.12 6.43
CA PHE A 59 8.60 -5.81 5.01
C PHE A 59 7.94 -6.95 4.23
N ALA A 60 8.28 -8.21 4.55
CA ALA A 60 7.71 -9.38 3.90
C ALA A 60 6.38 -9.83 4.54
N SER A 61 6.06 -9.39 5.76
CA SER A 61 4.85 -9.76 6.48
C SER A 61 3.63 -9.16 5.80
N ASN A 62 2.94 -9.98 5.02
CA ASN A 62 1.65 -9.65 4.44
C ASN A 62 0.65 -10.79 4.70
N SER A 63 -0.60 -10.42 4.95
CA SER A 63 -1.73 -11.35 5.02
C SER A 63 -2.78 -10.86 4.03
N ARG A 64 -3.14 -11.72 3.07
CA ARG A 64 -4.13 -11.43 2.03
C ARG A 64 -5.35 -12.32 2.23
N SER A 65 -6.23 -11.93 3.14
CA SER A 65 -7.43 -12.70 3.47
C SER A 65 -8.65 -12.12 2.75
N VAL A 66 -9.33 -12.95 1.95
CA VAL A 66 -10.53 -12.53 1.20
C VAL A 66 -11.81 -12.89 1.96
N ALA A 67 -12.74 -11.95 2.10
CA ALA A 67 -14.03 -12.16 2.77
C ALA A 67 -15.10 -12.82 1.87
N THR A 68 -14.80 -13.98 1.29
CA THR A 68 -15.69 -14.68 0.33
C THR A 68 -17.12 -14.85 0.86
N ARG A 69 -17.26 -15.36 2.10
CA ARG A 69 -18.58 -15.59 2.71
C ARG A 69 -19.42 -14.34 2.88
N ALA A 70 -18.82 -13.17 3.12
CA ALA A 70 -19.59 -11.94 3.31
C ALA A 70 -20.31 -11.55 2.02
N LYS A 71 -19.62 -11.66 0.89
CA LYS A 71 -20.22 -11.46 -0.42
C LYS A 71 -21.21 -12.56 -0.77
N ASP A 72 -20.77 -13.82 -0.70
CA ASP A 72 -21.49 -14.94 -1.31
C ASP A 72 -22.70 -15.41 -0.48
N VAL A 73 -22.64 -15.29 0.84
CA VAL A 73 -23.71 -15.77 1.75
C VAL A 73 -24.55 -14.62 2.29
N LEU A 74 -23.93 -13.48 2.58
CA LEU A 74 -24.61 -12.35 3.23
C LEU A 74 -25.03 -11.25 2.25
N GLY A 75 -24.67 -11.37 0.96
CA GLY A 75 -24.97 -10.35 -0.05
C GLY A 75 -24.33 -9.00 0.25
N TRP A 76 -23.23 -8.97 1.02
CA TRP A 76 -22.56 -7.74 1.40
C TRP A 76 -21.94 -7.06 0.17
N VAL A 77 -22.21 -5.76 0.03
CA VAL A 77 -21.68 -4.91 -1.05
C VAL A 77 -21.14 -3.62 -0.44
N PRO A 78 -19.90 -3.21 -0.75
CA PRO A 78 -19.38 -1.92 -0.28
C PRO A 78 -20.16 -0.76 -0.90
N LYS A 79 -20.44 0.26 -0.07
CA LYS A 79 -21.08 1.51 -0.53
C LYS A 79 -20.11 2.68 -0.62
N ALA A 80 -18.97 2.59 0.06
CA ALA A 80 -17.92 3.60 -0.01
C ALA A 80 -17.12 3.45 -1.32
N PRO A 81 -16.51 4.55 -1.81
CA PRO A 81 -15.58 4.50 -2.93
C PRO A 81 -14.48 3.45 -2.72
N SER A 82 -13.97 2.93 -3.82
CA SER A 82 -12.79 2.09 -3.80
C SER A 82 -11.52 2.90 -3.53
N ILE A 83 -10.47 2.24 -3.07
CA ILE A 83 -9.13 2.85 -2.97
C ILE A 83 -8.73 3.46 -4.32
N TRP A 84 -9.09 2.84 -5.44
CA TRP A 84 -8.78 3.32 -6.78
C TRP A 84 -9.57 4.57 -7.16
N ASP A 85 -10.80 4.71 -6.68
CA ASP A 85 -11.65 5.87 -6.95
C ASP A 85 -11.10 7.14 -6.26
N VAL A 86 -10.40 6.98 -5.14
CA VAL A 86 -9.89 8.10 -4.32
C VAL A 86 -8.38 8.29 -4.40
N LEU A 87 -7.63 7.34 -4.98
CA LEU A 87 -6.17 7.30 -4.90
C LEU A 87 -5.49 8.58 -5.38
N GLU A 88 -5.97 9.19 -6.46
CA GLU A 88 -5.35 10.42 -6.97
C GLU A 88 -5.48 11.60 -6.00
N GLN A 89 -6.64 11.72 -5.34
CA GLN A 89 -6.86 12.74 -4.32
C GLN A 89 -6.01 12.45 -3.08
N ASP A 90 -5.97 11.21 -2.61
CA ASP A 90 -5.15 10.81 -1.45
C ASP A 90 -3.66 11.12 -1.70
N VAL A 91 -3.17 10.89 -2.91
CA VAL A 91 -1.79 11.26 -3.31
C VAL A 91 -1.60 12.77 -3.33
N ALA A 92 -2.57 13.54 -3.84
CA ALA A 92 -2.50 15.00 -3.85
C ALA A 92 -2.45 15.58 -2.43
N ASP A 93 -3.33 15.11 -1.54
CA ASP A 93 -3.40 15.52 -0.14
C ASP A 93 -2.09 15.19 0.60
N ALA A 94 -1.53 14.01 0.36
CA ALA A 94 -0.25 13.62 0.94
C ALA A 94 0.91 14.51 0.45
N VAL A 95 0.92 14.88 -0.84
CA VAL A 95 1.93 15.81 -1.39
C VAL A 95 1.79 17.20 -0.77
N GLU A 96 0.57 17.72 -0.61
CA GLU A 96 0.31 19.01 0.03
C GLU A 96 0.78 19.03 1.49
N ALA A 97 0.46 17.98 2.25
CA ALA A 97 0.88 17.82 3.64
C ALA A 97 2.42 17.76 3.79
N LEU A 98 3.12 17.19 2.80
CA LEU A 98 4.59 17.15 2.77
C LEU A 98 5.22 18.47 2.30
N GLY A 99 4.52 19.24 1.46
CA GLY A 99 4.97 20.51 0.88
C GLY A 99 4.71 21.75 1.75
N SER A 100 3.83 21.66 2.75
CA SER A 100 3.48 22.75 3.67
C SER A 100 4.53 22.98 4.78
N LYS A 101 5.82 23.07 4.41
CA LYS A 101 6.91 23.48 5.31
C LYS A 101 7.43 24.86 4.95
#